data_AF-A0A3D0YVW8-F1
#
_entry.id   AF-A0A3D0YVW8-F1
#
_cell.length_a   1.000
_cell.length_b   1.000
_cell.length_c   1.000
_cell.angle_alpha   90.00
_cell.angle_beta   90.00
_cell.angle_gamma   90.00
#
_symmetry.space_group_name_H-M   'P 1'
#
loop_
_entity.id
_entity.type
_entity.pdbx_description
1 polymer ?
#
loop_
_entity_poly.entity_id
_entity_poly.type
_entity_poly.pdbx_seq_one_letter_code
_entity_poly.pdbx_strand_id
1 'polypeptide(L)'
;MTEKKLISFLELAITTANIMESTADWETKYEILLGDDDCVAIQVRSLGIDLDYCDPDSSYQEDCLAFHAAVRDKAEELAKAFGLTK
;
A
#
# COMPACT_ATOMS: atom_id res chain seq x y z
N MET A 1 14.19 10.77 0.82
CA MET A 1 13.99 9.33 0.58
C MET A 1 15.19 8.78 -0.17
N THR A 2 15.69 7.58 0.15
CA THR A 2 16.80 6.94 -0.59
C THR A 2 16.26 6.05 -1.71
N GLU A 3 17.07 5.75 -2.71
CA GLU A 3 16.72 4.83 -3.81
C GLU A 3 16.27 3.45 -3.30
N LYS A 4 16.96 2.92 -2.28
CA LYS A 4 16.57 1.65 -1.63
C LYS A 4 15.15 1.72 -1.03
N LYS A 5 14.80 2.83 -0.36
CA LYS A 5 13.45 3.01 0.22
C LYS A 5 12.38 3.10 -0.86
N LEU A 6 12.70 3.75 -1.99
CA LEU A 6 11.81 3.83 -3.14
C LEU A 6 11.52 2.44 -3.72
N ILE A 7 12.56 1.65 -3.98
CA ILE A 7 12.42 0.28 -4.49
C ILE A 7 11.55 -0.55 -3.55
N SER A 8 11.86 -0.54 -2.25
CA SER A 8 11.06 -1.29 -1.25
C SER A 8 9.60 -0.83 -1.22
N PHE A 9 9.33 0.46 -1.37
CA PHE A 9 7.95 0.94 -1.44
C PHE A 9 7.22 0.47 -2.72
N LEU A 10 7.90 0.49 -3.86
CA LEU A 10 7.33 -0.01 -5.12
C LEU A 10 7.06 -1.52 -5.05
N GLU A 11 7.92 -2.29 -4.40
CA GLU A 11 7.69 -3.71 -4.11
C GLU A 11 6.43 -3.90 -3.24
N LEU A 12 6.25 -3.09 -2.19
CA LEU A 12 5.04 -3.13 -1.37
C LEU A 12 3.78 -2.73 -2.16
N ALA A 13 3.89 -1.77 -3.09
CA ALA A 13 2.78 -1.40 -3.95
C ALA A 13 2.35 -2.55 -4.88
N ILE A 14 3.32 -3.28 -5.44
CA ILE A 14 3.05 -4.49 -6.24
C ILE A 14 2.43 -5.58 -5.36
N THR A 15 2.96 -5.82 -4.16
CA THR A 15 2.39 -6.77 -3.20
C THR A 15 0.93 -6.44 -2.87
N THR A 16 0.64 -5.15 -2.64
CA THR A 16 -0.73 -4.69 -2.38
C THR A 16 -1.65 -5.01 -3.55
N ALA A 17 -1.22 -4.73 -4.79
CA ALA A 17 -2.00 -5.07 -5.99
C ALA A 17 -2.28 -6.57 -6.10
N ASN A 18 -1.26 -7.41 -5.88
CA ASN A 18 -1.40 -8.88 -5.92
C ASN A 18 -2.39 -9.39 -4.85
N ILE A 19 -2.37 -8.82 -3.65
CA ILE A 19 -3.32 -9.17 -2.58
C ILE A 19 -4.75 -8.81 -3.01
N MET A 20 -4.95 -7.63 -3.60
CA MET A 20 -6.26 -7.19 -4.08
C MET A 20 -6.83 -8.10 -5.17
N GLU A 21 -5.98 -8.58 -6.08
CA GLU A 21 -6.36 -9.51 -7.16
C GLU A 21 -6.51 -10.97 -6.70
N SER A 22 -6.05 -11.31 -5.49
CA SER A 22 -6.16 -12.67 -4.97
C SER A 22 -7.62 -13.11 -4.70
N THR A 23 -7.83 -14.42 -4.64
CA THR A 23 -9.14 -15.02 -4.31
C THR A 23 -9.43 -15.09 -2.81
N ALA A 24 -8.56 -14.53 -1.96
CA ALA A 24 -8.81 -14.45 -0.53
C ALA A 24 -10.08 -13.61 -0.24
N ASP A 25 -10.76 -13.89 0.87
CA ASP A 25 -11.84 -13.04 1.33
C ASP A 25 -11.32 -11.68 1.83
N TRP A 26 -12.24 -10.73 2.00
CA TRP A 26 -11.90 -9.35 2.36
C TRP A 26 -11.30 -9.21 3.76
N GLU A 27 -11.72 -10.03 4.72
CA GLU A 27 -11.16 -10.03 6.08
C GLU A 27 -9.70 -10.48 6.04
N THR A 28 -9.40 -11.56 5.33
CA THR A 28 -8.03 -12.03 5.13
C THR A 28 -7.17 -10.99 4.41
N LYS A 29 -7.70 -10.32 3.38
CA LYS A 29 -6.99 -9.22 2.70
C LYS A 29 -6.71 -8.06 3.66
N TYR A 30 -7.69 -7.71 4.47
CA TYR A 30 -7.58 -6.64 5.47
C TYR A 30 -6.50 -6.98 6.50
N GLU A 31 -6.49 -8.18 7.06
CA GLU A 31 -5.46 -8.58 8.04
C GLU A 31 -4.03 -8.45 7.46
N ILE A 32 -3.83 -8.83 6.20
CA ILE A 32 -2.51 -8.72 5.54
C ILE A 32 -2.14 -7.25 5.27
N LEU A 33 -3.10 -6.41 4.86
CA LEU A 33 -2.84 -5.03 4.44
C LEU A 33 -2.79 -4.05 5.62
N LEU A 34 -3.71 -4.20 6.56
CA LEU A 34 -4.10 -3.22 7.58
C LEU A 34 -4.19 -3.82 9.00
N GLY A 35 -3.97 -5.13 9.17
CA GLY A 35 -4.03 -5.79 10.47
C GLY A 35 -2.97 -5.31 11.48
N ASP A 36 -2.99 -5.89 12.67
CA ASP A 36 -2.25 -5.36 13.82
C ASP A 36 -0.73 -5.62 13.78
N ASP A 37 -0.30 -6.75 13.23
CA ASP A 37 1.11 -7.18 13.26
C ASP A 37 1.66 -7.49 11.86
N ASP A 38 2.83 -6.92 11.54
CA ASP A 38 3.60 -7.14 10.29
C ASP A 38 2.81 -6.90 8.97
N CYS A 39 1.73 -6.11 9.03
CA CYS A 39 0.94 -5.78 7.86
C CYS A 39 1.65 -4.80 6.91
N VAL A 40 1.17 -4.73 5.67
CA VAL A 40 1.74 -3.83 4.64
C VAL A 40 1.73 -2.36 5.09
N ALA A 41 0.67 -1.90 5.75
CA ALA A 41 0.58 -0.53 6.25
C ALA A 41 1.69 -0.19 7.26
N ILE A 42 2.03 -1.11 8.17
CA ILE A 42 3.14 -0.95 9.11
C ILE A 42 4.48 -0.87 8.36
N GLN A 43 4.66 -1.75 7.36
CA GLN A 43 5.88 -1.75 6.54
C GLN A 43 6.04 -0.43 5.77
N VAL A 44 4.97 0.11 5.18
CA VAL A 44 4.99 1.42 4.52
C VAL A 44 5.37 2.53 5.49
N ARG A 45 4.75 2.58 6.68
CA ARG A 45 5.09 3.56 7.73
C ARG A 45 6.56 3.44 8.17
N SER A 46 7.10 2.23 8.25
CA SER A 46 8.51 2.00 8.62
C SER A 46 9.51 2.58 7.61
N LEU A 47 9.10 2.71 6.33
CA LEU A 47 9.91 3.38 5.31
C LEU A 47 9.93 4.91 5.48
N GLY A 48 9.05 5.46 6.32
CA GLY A 48 8.84 6.90 6.51
C GLY A 48 8.07 7.52 5.35
N ILE A 49 7.13 6.77 4.78
CA ILE A 49 6.24 7.24 3.72
C ILE A 49 4.87 7.44 4.34
N ASP A 50 4.40 8.68 4.30
CA ASP A 50 3.04 9.01 4.66
C ASP A 50 2.13 8.79 3.45
N LEU A 51 1.11 7.96 3.66
CA LEU A 51 0.02 7.80 2.72
C LEU A 51 -1.09 8.77 3.12
N ASP A 52 -1.69 9.43 2.13
CA ASP A 52 -2.93 10.17 2.33
C ASP A 52 -4.10 9.17 2.36
N TYR A 53 -4.11 8.38 3.43
CA TYR A 53 -5.09 7.34 3.71
C TYR A 53 -5.92 7.80 4.91
N CYS A 54 -7.21 8.02 4.65
CA CYS A 54 -8.21 8.18 5.70
C CYS A 54 -8.90 6.83 5.84
N ASP A 55 -8.77 6.21 7.00
CA ASP A 55 -9.50 4.99 7.34
C ASP A 55 -11.01 5.30 7.29
N PRO A 56 -11.75 4.72 6.34
CA PRO A 56 -13.17 4.98 6.23
C PRO A 56 -13.98 4.35 7.38
N ASP A 57 -13.36 3.54 8.24
CA ASP A 57 -13.93 2.91 9.45
C ASP A 57 -15.28 2.25 9.13
N SER A 58 -15.26 1.46 8.05
CA SER A 58 -16.46 1.02 7.34
C SER A 58 -16.51 -0.50 7.19
N SER A 59 -16.13 -1.04 6.05
CA SER A 59 -16.00 -2.47 5.80
C SER A 59 -14.58 -2.83 5.39
N TYR A 60 -14.15 -4.06 5.70
CA TYR A 60 -12.84 -4.59 5.29
C TYR A 60 -12.55 -4.35 3.80
N GLN A 61 -13.57 -4.47 2.94
CA GLN A 61 -13.46 -4.20 1.52
C GLN A 61 -13.15 -2.74 1.22
N GLU A 62 -13.90 -1.81 1.80
CA GLU A 62 -13.73 -0.37 1.59
C GLU A 62 -12.36 0.10 2.11
N ASP A 63 -11.92 -0.40 3.27
CA ASP A 63 -10.62 -0.06 3.85
C ASP A 63 -9.48 -0.59 2.96
N CYS A 64 -9.57 -1.84 2.47
CA CYS A 64 -8.61 -2.41 1.53
C CYS A 64 -8.54 -1.62 0.22
N LEU A 65 -9.68 -1.22 -0.35
CA LEU A 65 -9.75 -0.45 -1.58
C LEU A 65 -9.16 0.94 -1.41
N ALA A 66 -9.49 1.62 -0.31
CA ALA A 66 -8.96 2.94 0.02
C ALA A 66 -7.44 2.89 0.24
N PHE A 67 -6.95 1.90 0.99
CA PHE A 67 -5.52 1.71 1.21
C PHE A 67 -4.78 1.42 -0.09
N HIS A 68 -5.30 0.50 -0.92
CA HIS A 68 -4.71 0.18 -2.21
C HIS A 68 -4.64 1.40 -3.13
N ALA A 69 -5.70 2.22 -3.18
CA ALA A 69 -5.70 3.45 -3.96
C ALA A 69 -4.62 4.43 -3.47
N ALA A 70 -4.51 4.66 -2.16
CA ALA A 70 -3.49 5.53 -1.58
C ALA A 70 -2.06 5.06 -1.88
N VAL A 71 -1.79 3.75 -1.77
CA VAL A 71 -0.49 3.16 -2.11
C VAL A 71 -0.17 3.32 -3.59
N ARG A 72 -1.13 3.05 -4.48
CA ARG A 72 -0.96 3.21 -5.93
C ARG A 72 -0.65 4.66 -6.29
N ASP A 73 -1.47 5.59 -5.82
CA ASP A 73 -1.32 7.01 -6.15
C ASP A 73 0.02 7.55 -5.66
N LYS A 74 0.46 7.12 -4.46
CA LYS A 74 1.79 7.45 -3.95
C LYS A 74 2.92 6.81 -4.77
N ALA A 75 2.75 5.57 -5.21
CA ALA A 75 3.74 4.88 -6.05
C ALA A 75 3.92 5.60 -7.40
N GLU A 76 2.81 6.05 -8.01
CA GLU A 76 2.86 6.84 -9.23
C GLU A 76 3.52 8.21 -9.03
N GLU A 77 3.21 8.91 -7.95
CA GLU A 77 3.85 10.19 -7.59
C GLU A 77 5.37 10.02 -7.48
N LEU A 78 5.81 9.01 -6.74
CA LEU A 78 7.22 8.73 -6.52
C LEU A 78 7.91 8.26 -7.82
N ALA A 79 7.26 7.42 -8.63
CA ALA A 79 7.80 7.00 -9.91
C ALA A 79 8.02 8.18 -10.86
N LYS A 80 7.08 9.14 -10.91
CA LYS A 80 7.23 10.39 -11.67
C LYS A 80 8.35 11.27 -11.14
N ALA A 81 8.41 11.47 -9.82
CA ALA A 81 9.43 12.31 -9.18
C ALA A 81 10.86 11.79 -9.40
N PHE A 82 11.03 10.47 -9.55
CA PHE A 82 12.32 9.83 -9.81
C PHE A 82 12.57 9.51 -11.29
N GLY A 83 11.69 9.95 -12.20
CA GLY A 83 11.86 9.76 -13.65
C GLY A 83 11.79 8.30 -14.11
N LEU A 84 11.12 7.43 -13.34
CA LEU A 84 10.95 6.00 -13.64
C LEU A 84 9.79 5.75 -14.62
N THR A 85 8.91 6.73 -14.81
CA THR A 85 7.88 6.72 -15.86
C THR A 85 8.41 7.40 -17.11
N LYS A 86 8.52 6.64 -18.21
CA LYS A 86 8.73 7.18 -19.57
C LYS A 86 7.46 7.81 -20.12
#